data_AF-C0CLM9-F1
#
_entry.id   AF-C0CLM9-F1
#
_cell.length_a   1.000
_cell.length_b   1.000
_cell.length_c   1.000
_cell.angle_alpha   90.00
_cell.angle_beta   90.00
_cell.angle_gamma   90.00
#
_symmetry.space_group_name_H-M   'P 1'
#
loop_
_entity.id
_entity.type
_entity.pdbx_description
1 polymer ?
#
loop_
_entity_poly.entity_id
_entity_poly.type
_entity_poly.pdbx_seq_one_letter_code
_entity_poly.pdbx_strand_id
1 'polypeptide(L)'
;MSVRDTYLKDYGLSEEDVRKIIAYCRKAKGYEQRLLLEAAQNTYPEIAPYLFLNLTTGLGYDRMGNIPMQRKDFQGYRRKTIETYNRYMILTGKCMI
;
A
#
# COMPACT_ATOMS: atom_id res chain seq x y z
N MET A 1 1.31 -7.66 -17.31
CA MET A 1 2.29 -8.04 -16.28
C MET A 1 1.54 -8.39 -15.01
N SER A 2 1.91 -9.47 -14.31
CA SER A 2 1.25 -9.82 -13.06
C SER A 2 1.69 -8.85 -11.96
N VAL A 3 0.83 -8.56 -10.98
CA VAL A 3 1.18 -7.73 -9.80
C VAL A 3 2.39 -8.31 -9.04
N ARG A 4 2.67 -9.61 -9.19
CA ARG A 4 3.84 -10.29 -8.59
C ARG A 4 5.16 -9.77 -9.14
N ASP A 5 5.20 -9.39 -10.41
CA ASP A 5 6.43 -9.04 -11.14
C ASP A 5 6.65 -7.53 -11.24
N THR A 6 5.64 -6.73 -10.86
CA THR A 6 5.73 -5.27 -10.89
C THR A 6 6.41 -4.72 -9.64
N TYR A 7 7.43 -3.91 -9.87
CA TYR A 7 8.18 -3.17 -8.86
C TYR A 7 7.71 -1.71 -8.83
N LEU A 8 8.01 -1.01 -7.73
CA LEU A 8 7.60 0.39 -7.55
C LEU A 8 8.25 1.32 -8.59
N LYS A 9 9.46 0.99 -9.05
CA LYS A 9 10.13 1.66 -10.17
C LYS A 9 9.33 1.59 -11.48
N ASP A 10 8.57 0.52 -11.70
CA ASP A 10 7.77 0.35 -12.92
C ASP A 10 6.54 1.29 -12.89
N TYR A 11 6.21 1.82 -11.71
CA TYR A 11 5.22 2.88 -11.52
C TYR A 11 5.82 4.29 -11.47
N GLY A 12 7.13 4.43 -11.77
CA GLY A 12 7.83 5.71 -11.71
C GLY A 12 8.11 6.22 -10.29
N LEU A 13 7.98 5.37 -9.26
CA LEU A 13 8.25 5.74 -7.87
C LEU A 13 9.68 5.39 -7.48
N SER A 14 10.43 6.38 -7.01
CA SER A 14 11.75 6.17 -6.43
C SER A 14 11.65 5.52 -5.04
N GLU A 15 12.75 4.96 -4.53
CA GLU A 15 12.79 4.45 -3.16
C GLU A 15 12.54 5.53 -2.11
N GLU A 16 12.87 6.79 -2.41
CA GLU A 16 12.58 7.92 -1.54
C GLU A 16 11.07 8.21 -1.48
N ASP A 17 10.39 8.23 -2.63
CA ASP A 17 8.94 8.43 -2.70
C ASP A 17 8.21 7.36 -1.92
N VAL A 18 8.62 6.11 -2.09
CA VAL A 18 8.05 4.97 -1.39
C VAL A 18 8.24 5.11 0.13
N ARG A 19 9.42 5.54 0.58
CA ARG A 19 9.67 5.80 2.00
C ARG A 19 8.77 6.93 2.53
N LYS A 20 8.62 8.02 1.78
CA LYS A 20 7.71 9.13 2.14
C LYS A 20 6.26 8.64 2.23
N ILE A 21 5.76 7.93 1.22
CA ILE A 21 4.39 7.41 1.19
C ILE A 21 4.14 6.47 2.37
N ILE A 22 5.06 5.53 2.67
CA ILE A 22 4.91 4.64 3.83
C ILE A 22 4.89 5.44 5.14
N ALA A 23 5.73 6.47 5.28
CA ALA A 23 5.72 7.34 6.45
C ALA A 23 4.37 8.07 6.61
N TYR A 24 3.75 8.48 5.51
CA TYR A 24 2.40 9.03 5.51
C TYR A 24 1.34 7.99 5.89
N CYS A 25 1.39 6.77 5.35
CA CYS A 25 0.46 5.71 5.72
C CYS A 25 0.43 5.45 7.23
N ARG A 26 1.59 5.50 7.90
CA ARG A 26 1.71 5.32 9.37
C ARG A 26 1.15 6.48 10.19
N LYS A 27 1.04 7.67 9.59
CA LYS A 27 0.52 8.88 10.22
C LYS A 27 -0.91 9.22 9.78
N ALA A 28 -1.43 8.52 8.77
CA ALA A 28 -2.72 8.79 8.16
C ALA A 28 -3.84 8.75 9.19
N LYS A 29 -4.68 9.80 9.20
CA LYS A 29 -5.85 9.91 10.09
C LYS A 29 -7.08 10.37 9.29
N GLY A 30 -8.26 10.05 9.81
CA GLY A 30 -9.52 10.51 9.23
C GLY A 30 -9.64 10.17 7.75
N TYR A 31 -9.67 11.19 6.89
CA TYR A 31 -9.84 11.03 5.44
C TYR A 31 -8.70 10.25 4.77
N GLU A 32 -7.44 10.51 5.15
CA GLU A 32 -6.27 9.83 4.54
C GLU A 32 -6.29 8.34 4.85
N GLN A 33 -6.69 7.99 6.07
CA GLN A 33 -6.81 6.61 6.50
C GLN A 33 -7.93 5.88 5.73
N ARG A 34 -9.04 6.58 5.42
CA ARG A 34 -10.11 6.05 4.56
C ARG A 34 -9.63 5.81 3.14
N LEU A 35 -8.89 6.74 2.55
CA LEU A 35 -8.29 6.57 1.22
C LEU A 35 -7.31 5.39 1.17
N LEU A 36 -6.52 5.19 2.23
CA LEU A 36 -5.61 4.04 2.31
C LEU A 36 -6.37 2.71 2.38
N LEU A 37 -7.47 2.66 3.14
CA LEU A 37 -8.33 1.47 3.20
C LEU A 37 -8.99 1.20 1.84
N GLU A 38 -9.51 2.22 1.18
CA GLU A 38 -10.09 2.14 -0.16
C GLU A 38 -9.05 1.67 -1.18
N ALA A 39 -7.81 2.16 -1.10
CA ALA A 39 -6.72 1.72 -1.98
C ALA A 39 -6.40 0.23 -1.79
N ALA A 40 -6.39 -0.26 -0.54
CA ALA A 40 -6.18 -1.67 -0.24
C ALA A 40 -7.33 -2.54 -0.78
N GLN A 41 -8.58 -2.09 -0.62
CA GLN A 41 -9.78 -2.78 -1.13
C GLN A 41 -9.79 -2.84 -2.65
N ASN A 42 -9.46 -1.73 -3.34
CA ASN A 42 -9.37 -1.69 -4.80
C ASN A 42 -8.20 -2.51 -5.35
N THR A 43 -7.16 -2.74 -4.55
CA THR A 43 -6.02 -3.55 -4.97
C THR A 43 -6.33 -5.05 -4.86
N TYR A 44 -6.82 -5.51 -3.71
CA TYR A 44 -7.24 -6.90 -3.51
C TYR A 44 -8.14 -7.03 -2.27
N PRO A 45 -9.48 -7.14 -2.45
CA PRO A 45 -10.43 -7.11 -1.33
C PRO A 45 -10.16 -8.15 -0.24
N GLU A 46 -9.83 -9.39 -0.62
CA GLU A 46 -9.69 -10.51 0.33
C GLU A 46 -8.54 -10.34 1.33
N ILE A 47 -7.48 -9.61 0.96
CA ILE A 47 -6.35 -9.33 1.85
C ILE A 47 -6.22 -7.86 2.24
N ALA A 48 -7.20 -7.02 1.88
CA ALA A 48 -7.20 -5.59 2.19
C ALA A 48 -6.99 -5.26 3.68
N PRO A 49 -7.59 -5.98 4.64
CA PRO A 49 -7.33 -5.74 6.06
C PRO A 49 -5.85 -5.91 6.43
N TYR A 50 -5.17 -6.91 5.85
CA TYR A 50 -3.75 -7.18 6.10
C TYR A 50 -2.83 -6.17 5.42
N LEU A 51 -3.18 -5.72 4.21
CA LEU A 51 -2.47 -4.65 3.51
C LEU A 51 -2.55 -3.35 4.31
N PHE A 52 -3.75 -3.00 4.76
CA PHE A 52 -4.01 -1.82 5.58
C PHE A 52 -3.26 -1.88 6.91
N LEU A 53 -3.34 -3.00 7.63
CA LEU A 53 -2.61 -3.22 8.89
C LEU A 53 -1.10 -3.09 8.69
N ASN A 54 -0.55 -3.74 7.65
CA ASN A 54 0.88 -3.67 7.35
C ASN A 54 1.36 -2.23 7.07
N LEU A 55 0.59 -1.46 6.29
CA LEU A 55 0.99 -0.11 5.88
C LEU A 55 0.83 0.92 6.99
N THR A 56 -0.18 0.76 7.85
CA THR A 56 -0.44 1.69 8.98
C THR A 56 0.44 1.40 10.20
N THR A 57 0.77 0.14 10.48
CA THR A 57 1.52 -0.23 11.69
C THR A 57 2.99 -0.59 11.41
N GLY A 58 3.32 -0.95 10.16
CA GLY A 58 4.62 -1.54 9.82
C GLY A 58 4.78 -3.01 10.25
N LEU A 59 3.71 -3.66 10.74
CA LEU A 59 3.75 -5.06 11.16
C LEU A 59 4.05 -5.97 9.96
N GLY A 60 5.16 -6.72 10.04
CA GLY A 60 5.62 -7.58 8.96
C GLY A 60 4.67 -8.76 8.70
N TYR A 61 4.74 -9.31 7.48
CA TYR A 61 3.90 -10.43 7.00
C TYR A 61 3.77 -11.57 8.03
N ASP A 62 4.89 -12.07 8.56
CA ASP A 62 4.91 -13.21 9.50
C ASP A 62 4.27 -12.92 10.84
N ARG A 63 4.19 -11.65 11.22
CA ARG A 63 3.65 -11.22 12.52
C ARG A 63 2.16 -10.92 12.47
N MET A 64 1.54 -10.92 11.29
CA MET A 64 0.10 -10.69 11.11
C MET A 64 -0.73 -11.99 11.15
N GLY A 65 -0.09 -13.13 11.42
CA GLY A 65 -0.77 -14.42 11.53
C GLY A 65 -1.04 -15.07 10.17
N ASN A 66 -2.18 -15.75 10.05
CA ASN A 66 -2.53 -16.54 8.87
C ASN A 66 -3.14 -15.65 7.77
N ILE A 67 -2.30 -15.11 6.90
CA ILE A 67 -2.72 -14.40 5.70
C ILE A 67 -3.03 -15.45 4.62
N PRO A 68 -4.20 -15.43 3.98
CA PRO A 68 -4.59 -16.42 2.97
C PRO A 68 -3.91 -16.17 1.61
N MET A 69 -2.61 -15.91 1.61
CA MET A 69 -1.85 -15.55 0.42
C MET A 69 -0.35 -15.74 0.65
N GLN A 70 0.40 -16.19 -0.35
CA GLN A 70 1.85 -16.32 -0.20
C GLN A 70 2.54 -14.96 0.02
N ARG A 71 3.64 -14.95 0.78
CA ARG A 71 4.42 -13.74 1.07
C ARG A 71 4.78 -12.95 -0.20
N LYS A 72 5.23 -13.63 -1.26
CA LYS A 72 5.66 -12.97 -2.51
C LYS A 72 4.50 -12.17 -3.12
N ASP A 73 3.31 -12.75 -3.11
CA ASP A 73 2.09 -12.15 -3.67
C ASP A 73 1.63 -10.99 -2.82
N PHE A 74 1.63 -11.19 -1.50
CA PHE A 74 1.33 -10.14 -0.55
C PHE A 74 2.24 -8.92 -0.76
N GLN A 75 3.55 -9.12 -0.97
CA GLN A 75 4.48 -8.03 -1.26
C GLN A 75 4.17 -7.33 -2.59
N GLY A 76 3.71 -8.07 -3.61
CA GLY A 76 3.22 -7.50 -4.87
C GLY A 76 2.02 -6.58 -4.66
N TYR A 77 0.98 -7.07 -3.99
CA TYR A 77 -0.22 -6.27 -3.69
C TYR A 77 0.07 -5.11 -2.74
N ARG A 78 1.02 -5.27 -1.82
CA ARG A 78 1.51 -4.16 -0.98
C ARG A 78 2.10 -3.03 -1.83
N ARG A 79 2.97 -3.35 -2.81
CA ARG A 79 3.51 -2.34 -3.75
C ARG A 79 2.40 -1.68 -4.56
N LYS A 80 1.44 -2.46 -5.06
CA LYS A 80 0.29 -1.93 -5.80
C LYS A 80 -0.58 -1.00 -4.96
N THR A 81 -0.79 -1.34 -3.69
CA THR A 81 -1.55 -0.51 -2.75
C THR A 81 -0.85 0.84 -2.52
N ILE A 82 0.48 0.85 -2.37
CA ILE A 82 1.27 2.08 -2.22
C ILE A 82 1.10 2.99 -3.43
N GLU A 83 1.20 2.43 -4.65
CA GLU A 83 0.98 3.19 -5.88
C GLU A 83 -0.46 3.71 -5.99
N THR A 84 -1.45 2.88 -5.71
CA THR A 84 -2.87 3.26 -5.79
C THR A 84 -3.20 4.36 -4.78
N TYR A 85 -2.68 4.25 -3.56
CA TYR A 85 -2.83 5.29 -2.55
C TYR A 85 -2.14 6.60 -2.96
N ASN A 86 -0.94 6.53 -3.52
CA ASN A 86 -0.25 7.71 -4.05
C ASN A 86 -1.08 8.43 -5.11
N ARG A 87 -1.69 7.67 -6.03
CA ARG A 87 -2.58 8.21 -7.06
C ARG A 87 -3.80 8.90 -6.47
N TYR A 88 -4.41 8.35 -5.41
CA TYR A 88 -5.50 9.01 -4.70
C TYR A 88 -5.08 10.31 -4.02
N MET A 89 -3.91 10.33 -3.40
CA MET A 89 -3.37 11.53 -2.76
C MET A 89 -3.15 12.65 -3.79
N ILE A 90 -2.58 12.33 -4.96
CA ILE A 90 -2.42 13.28 -6.08
C ILE A 90 -3.77 13.81 -6.56
N LEU A 91 -4.74 12.93 -6.82
CA LEU A 91 -6.07 13.31 -7.33
C LEU A 91 -6.88 14.16 -6.33
N THR A 92 -6.60 14.02 -5.04
CA THR A 92 -7.27 14.79 -3.97
C THR A 92 -6.51 16.07 -3.59
N GLY A 93 -5.51 16.46 -4.38
CA GLY A 93 -4.73 17.70 -4.19
C GLY A 93 -3.71 17.62 -3.06
N LYS A 94 -3.49 16.44 -2.46
CA LYS A 94 -2.42 16.19 -1.49
C LYS A 94 -1.21 15.66 -2.23
N CYS A 95 -0.45 16.57 -2.86
CA CYS A 95 0.82 16.18 -3.46
C CYS A 95 1.79 15.74 -2.35
N MET A 96 2.10 14.44 -2.29
CA MET A 96 3.10 13.88 -1.37
C MET A 96 4.50 13.81 -2.00
N ILE A 97 4.60 14.27 -3.25
CA ILE A 97 5.81 14.32 -4.09
C ILE A 97 5.74 15.61 -4.91
#